data_AF-A0A1A8PJ93-F1
#
_entry.id   AF-A0A1A8PJ93-F1
#
_cell.length_a   1.000
_cell.length_b   1.000
_cell.length_c   1.000
_cell.angle_alpha   90.00
_cell.angle_beta   90.00
_cell.angle_gamma   90.00
#
_symmetry.space_group_name_H-M   'P 1'
#
loop_
_entity.id
_entity.type
_entity.pdbx_description
1 polymer ?
#
loop_
_entity_poly.entity_id
_entity_poly.type
_entity_poly.pdbx_seq_one_letter_code
_entity_poly.pdbx_strand_id
1 'polypeptide(L)'
;VSPLLKVLDQMKTPAATDDNSLLLALLKEALTGNIRTYLIYCINPQGLLDVETPSALDLAQRVRGCATKAQAVRWNPKQTERGIREGIMELQTIIMSQRDSDVHSIHKLAEMTQNLQMVKNQSWKKKREESEKIKAKIKSCKSSQSNQQISGGRHADHNTESTETVKYLQEQLRQEIEEHLREGRGSAEKVQEKVARIQQLKEALREETLKSGVVPEESQLCLQ
;
A
#
# COMPACT_ATOMS: atom_id res chain seq x y z
N VAL A 1 20.68 -13.99 -7.50
CA VAL A 1 21.68 -13.81 -6.42
C VAL A 1 21.09 -12.97 -5.31
N SER A 2 21.02 -13.48 -4.08
CA SER A 2 20.42 -12.79 -2.92
C SER A 2 21.20 -11.53 -2.51
N PRO A 3 20.54 -10.37 -2.27
CA PRO A 3 21.21 -9.17 -1.78
C PRO A 3 21.96 -9.37 -0.46
N LEU A 4 21.45 -10.23 0.43
CA LEU A 4 22.11 -10.57 1.69
C LEU A 4 23.43 -11.31 1.46
N LEU A 5 23.48 -12.23 0.49
CA LEU A 5 24.73 -12.93 0.13
C LEU A 5 25.79 -11.93 -0.32
N LYS A 6 25.40 -10.95 -1.16
CA LYS A 6 26.33 -9.91 -1.62
C LYS A 6 26.92 -9.10 -0.47
N VAL A 7 26.10 -8.67 0.49
CA VAL A 7 26.59 -7.94 1.67
C VAL A 7 27.51 -8.82 2.52
N LEU A 8 27.16 -10.10 2.73
CA LEU A 8 27.99 -11.03 3.50
C LEU A 8 29.34 -11.31 2.83
N ASP A 9 29.38 -11.40 1.50
CA ASP A 9 30.62 -11.60 0.75
C ASP A 9 31.50 -10.34 0.82
N GLN A 10 30.91 -9.14 0.69
CA GLN A 10 31.61 -7.86 0.89
C GLN A 10 32.16 -7.68 2.30
N MET A 11 31.50 -8.23 3.32
CA MET A 11 32.00 -8.21 4.70
C MET A 11 33.23 -9.09 4.90
N LYS A 12 33.39 -10.17 4.12
CA LYS A 12 34.53 -11.10 4.21
C LYS A 12 35.72 -10.65 3.39
N THR A 13 35.47 -10.07 2.23
CA THR A 13 36.50 -9.53 1.34
C THR A 13 36.17 -8.07 1.05
N PRO A 14 36.91 -7.11 1.64
CA PRO A 14 36.74 -5.69 1.37
C PRO A 14 37.32 -5.37 -0.01
N ALA A 15 36.66 -5.84 -1.08
CA ALA A 15 36.89 -5.32 -2.41
C ALA A 15 36.28 -3.91 -2.47
N ALA A 16 36.98 -2.98 -3.14
CA ALA A 16 36.56 -1.60 -3.36
C ALA A 16 35.39 -1.47 -4.34
N THR A 17 34.33 -2.26 -4.14
CA THR A 17 33.06 -2.09 -4.85
C THR A 17 32.20 -1.10 -4.09
N ASP A 18 32.20 0.12 -4.60
CA ASP A 18 31.32 1.22 -4.21
C ASP A 18 29.90 0.90 -4.68
N ASP A 19 29.28 -0.08 -4.00
CA ASP A 19 27.96 -0.58 -4.36
C ASP A 19 26.89 0.40 -3.88
N ASN A 20 26.57 1.36 -4.74
CA ASN A 20 25.60 2.46 -4.59
C ASN A 20 24.12 2.04 -4.37
N SER A 21 23.85 0.79 -4.04
CA SER A 21 22.49 0.34 -3.75
C SER A 21 22.11 0.73 -2.32
N LEU A 22 21.10 1.60 -2.18
CA LEU A 22 20.50 1.95 -0.89
C LEU A 22 20.14 0.69 -0.07
N LEU A 23 19.64 -0.36 -0.74
CA LEU A 23 19.31 -1.62 -0.08
C LEU A 23 20.54 -2.29 0.55
N LEU A 24 21.68 -2.32 -0.16
CA LEU A 24 22.91 -2.92 0.36
C LEU A 24 23.47 -2.10 1.53
N ALA A 25 23.42 -0.77 1.45
CA ALA A 25 23.82 0.11 2.54
C ALA A 25 22.97 -0.11 3.81
N LEU A 26 21.65 -0.16 3.67
CA LEU A 26 20.72 -0.43 4.77
C LEU A 26 20.90 -1.84 5.35
N LEU A 27 21.12 -2.85 4.50
CA LEU A 27 21.37 -4.22 4.95
C LEU A 27 22.70 -4.35 5.68
N LYS A 28 23.76 -3.66 5.23
CA LYS A 28 25.04 -3.60 5.93
C LYS A 28 24.86 -2.99 7.31
N GLU A 29 24.14 -1.86 7.41
CA GLU A 29 23.82 -1.24 8.70
C GLU A 29 22.99 -2.18 9.60
N ALA A 30 22.02 -2.91 9.05
CA ALA A 30 21.25 -3.89 9.80
C ALA A 30 22.10 -5.07 10.32
N LEU A 31 23.15 -5.48 9.60
CA LEU A 31 23.98 -6.63 9.97
C LEU A 31 25.18 -6.28 10.86
N THR A 32 25.69 -5.04 10.82
CA THR A 32 26.86 -4.61 11.61
C THR A 32 26.59 -3.48 12.59
N GLY A 33 25.49 -2.75 12.41
CA GLY A 33 25.19 -1.54 13.15
C GLY A 33 24.65 -1.77 14.55
N ASN A 34 24.25 -0.67 15.18
CA ASN A 34 23.61 -0.67 16.49
C ASN A 34 22.11 -0.98 16.38
N ILE A 35 21.79 -2.18 15.89
CA ILE A 35 20.42 -2.62 15.62
C ILE A 35 20.23 -4.04 16.14
N ARG A 36 19.04 -4.34 16.66
CA ARG A 36 18.61 -5.71 16.94
C ARG A 36 17.90 -6.24 15.70
N THR A 37 18.58 -7.11 14.97
CA THR A 37 18.11 -7.62 13.68
C THR A 37 17.64 -9.05 13.81
N TYR A 38 16.49 -9.36 13.23
CA TYR A 38 15.91 -10.70 13.19
C TYR A 38 15.71 -11.08 11.73
N LEU A 39 16.24 -12.24 11.34
CA LEU A 39 15.99 -12.82 10.02
C LEU A 39 14.83 -13.81 10.16
N ILE A 40 13.75 -13.57 9.44
CA ILE A 40 12.61 -14.49 9.32
C ILE A 40 12.70 -15.13 7.95
N TYR A 41 12.79 -16.46 7.91
CA TYR A 41 12.83 -17.22 6.68
C TYR A 41 11.57 -18.08 6.56
N CYS A 42 10.90 -18.00 5.41
CA CYS A 42 9.65 -18.71 5.14
C CYS A 42 9.94 -19.86 4.16
N ILE A 43 9.76 -21.09 4.63
CA ILE A 43 9.97 -22.31 3.84
C ILE A 43 8.62 -22.89 3.44
N ASN A 44 8.48 -23.28 2.17
CA ASN A 44 7.38 -24.13 1.75
C ASN A 44 7.73 -25.60 2.07
N PRO A 45 7.02 -26.28 2.99
CA PRO A 45 7.36 -27.65 3.38
C PRO A 45 7.21 -28.66 2.24
N GLN A 46 6.42 -28.34 1.20
CA GLN A 46 6.24 -29.22 0.04
C GLN A 46 7.36 -29.09 -1.02
N GLY A 47 8.23 -28.07 -0.90
CA GLY A 47 9.34 -27.78 -1.83
C GLY A 47 10.72 -28.20 -1.30
N LEU A 48 10.79 -29.18 -0.38
CA LEU A 48 12.06 -29.61 0.24
C LEU A 48 13.07 -30.22 -0.76
N LEU A 49 12.60 -30.58 -1.97
CA LEU A 49 13.42 -31.08 -3.08
C LEU A 49 14.00 -29.96 -3.97
N ASP A 50 13.56 -28.72 -3.79
CA ASP A 50 14.01 -27.59 -4.59
C ASP A 50 15.33 -27.04 -4.03
N VAL A 51 16.28 -26.72 -4.92
CA VAL A 51 17.60 -26.12 -4.60
C VAL A 51 17.51 -24.80 -3.80
N GLU A 52 16.35 -24.17 -3.76
CA GLU A 52 16.08 -22.92 -3.05
C GLU A 52 16.07 -23.10 -1.52
N THR A 53 15.45 -24.18 -1.01
CA THR A 53 15.36 -24.45 0.43
C THR A 53 16.75 -24.62 1.09
N PRO A 54 17.66 -25.48 0.58
CA PRO A 54 19.00 -25.60 1.15
C PRO A 54 19.84 -24.32 0.95
N SER A 55 19.70 -23.62 -0.19
CA SER A 55 20.41 -22.36 -0.45
C SER A 55 20.05 -21.27 0.57
N ALA A 56 18.79 -21.19 0.94
CA ALA A 56 18.35 -20.20 1.91
C ALA A 56 18.63 -20.59 3.37
N LEU A 57 18.64 -21.89 3.68
CA LEU A 57 19.13 -22.38 4.96
C LEU A 57 20.63 -22.08 5.14
N ASP A 58 21.45 -22.30 4.11
CA ASP A 58 22.87 -21.90 4.11
C ASP A 58 23.02 -20.40 4.36
N LEU A 59 22.26 -19.57 3.65
CA LEU A 59 22.26 -18.13 3.87
C LEU A 59 21.85 -17.77 5.31
N ALA A 60 20.83 -18.40 5.87
CA ALA A 60 20.40 -18.15 7.24
C ALA A 60 21.50 -18.51 8.26
N GLN A 61 22.21 -19.63 8.05
CA GLN A 61 23.35 -20.01 8.87
C GLN A 61 24.49 -19.00 8.77
N ARG A 62 24.78 -18.50 7.56
CA ARG A 62 25.79 -17.46 7.34
C ARG A 62 25.44 -16.14 8.02
N VAL A 63 24.19 -15.69 7.93
CA VAL A 63 23.70 -14.47 8.60
C VAL A 63 23.72 -14.62 10.12
N ARG A 64 23.44 -15.81 10.66
CA ARG A 64 23.52 -16.08 12.11
C ARG A 64 24.92 -15.80 12.68
N GLY A 65 25.97 -15.95 11.87
CA GLY A 65 27.34 -15.60 12.26
C GLY A 65 27.60 -14.09 12.43
N CYS A 66 26.69 -13.23 11.96
CA CYS A 66 26.79 -11.79 12.14
C CYS A 66 26.34 -11.39 13.54
N ALA A 67 27.26 -10.91 14.36
CA ALA A 67 26.96 -10.37 15.68
C ALA A 67 26.83 -8.84 15.61
N THR A 68 25.65 -8.30 15.92
CA THR A 68 25.47 -6.86 16.13
C THR A 68 25.77 -6.48 17.58
N LYS A 69 26.35 -5.30 17.79
CA LYS A 69 26.57 -4.72 19.12
C LYS A 69 25.47 -3.71 19.42
N ALA A 70 24.30 -4.22 19.80
CA ALA A 70 23.16 -3.36 20.12
C ALA A 70 23.34 -2.67 21.49
N GLN A 71 23.50 -1.36 21.49
CA GLN A 71 23.52 -0.47 22.64
C GLN A 71 22.25 0.38 22.69
N ALA A 72 21.70 0.56 23.90
CA ALA A 72 20.53 1.40 24.11
C ALA A 72 20.91 2.89 23.94
N VAL A 73 20.68 3.45 22.76
CA VAL A 73 20.85 4.89 22.50
C VAL A 73 19.55 5.59 22.82
N ARG A 74 19.55 6.45 23.86
CA ARG A 74 18.46 7.39 24.11
C ARG A 74 18.71 8.64 23.28
N TRP A 75 18.05 8.73 22.13
CA TRP A 75 18.15 9.93 21.31
C TRP A 75 17.54 11.14 22.02
N ASN A 76 18.34 12.19 22.20
CA ASN A 76 17.91 13.47 22.75
C ASN A 76 17.95 14.55 21.65
N PRO A 77 16.78 15.05 21.22
CA PRO A 77 16.69 16.05 20.16
C PRO A 77 17.47 17.33 20.50
N LYS A 78 17.44 17.79 21.77
CA LYS A 78 18.11 19.03 22.19
C LYS A 78 19.63 18.90 22.15
N GLN A 79 20.15 17.74 22.56
CA GLN A 79 21.59 17.46 22.50
C GLN A 79 22.05 17.34 21.05
N THR A 80 21.25 16.67 20.21
CA THR A 80 21.53 16.55 18.77
C THR A 80 21.49 17.90 18.07
N GLU A 81 20.49 18.74 18.38
CA GLU A 81 20.39 20.12 17.86
C GLU A 81 21.64 20.92 18.20
N ARG A 82 22.10 20.84 19.46
CA ARG A 82 23.31 21.53 19.91
C ARG A 82 24.54 21.08 19.13
N GLY A 83 24.77 19.78 19.02
CA GLY A 83 25.92 19.24 18.28
C GLY A 83 25.92 19.65 16.79
N ILE A 84 24.74 19.69 16.16
CA ILE A 84 24.63 20.18 14.77
C ILE A 84 24.95 21.68 14.70
N ARG A 85 24.49 22.50 15.65
CA ARG A 85 24.82 23.93 15.69
C ARG A 85 26.30 24.18 15.91
N GLU A 86 26.94 23.41 16.79
CA GLU A 86 28.38 23.46 17.04
C GLU A 86 29.15 23.15 15.75
N GLY A 87 28.82 22.05 15.06
CA GLY A 87 29.49 21.71 13.80
C GLY A 87 29.21 22.71 12.66
N ILE A 88 28.04 23.36 12.63
CA ILE A 88 27.77 24.47 11.70
C ILE A 88 28.70 25.66 11.98
N MET A 89 28.87 26.04 13.26
CA MET A 89 29.76 27.15 13.63
C MET A 89 31.23 26.83 13.31
N GLU A 90 31.66 25.60 13.56
CA GLU A 90 33.00 25.13 13.20
C GLU A 90 33.22 25.21 11.69
N LEU A 91 32.26 24.71 10.89
CA LEU A 91 32.37 24.72 9.43
C LEU A 91 32.32 26.13 8.84
N GLN A 92 31.51 27.02 9.41
CA GLN A 92 31.52 28.44 9.07
C GLN A 92 32.88 29.08 9.38
N THR A 93 33.48 28.76 10.52
CA THR A 93 34.82 29.24 10.90
C THR A 93 35.86 28.78 9.87
N ILE A 94 35.82 27.51 9.47
CA ILE A 94 36.71 26.95 8.45
C ILE A 94 36.56 27.69 7.11
N ILE A 95 35.32 27.84 6.64
CA ILE A 95 35.02 28.54 5.37
C ILE A 95 35.50 29.99 5.40
N MET A 96 35.33 30.70 6.51
CA MET A 96 35.77 32.09 6.65
C MET A 96 37.30 32.23 6.78
N SER A 97 37.98 31.18 7.24
CA SER A 97 39.45 31.16 7.38
C SER A 97 40.18 30.74 6.11
N GLN A 98 39.53 29.99 5.21
CA GLN A 98 40.09 29.56 3.93
C GLN A 98 39.84 30.61 2.84
N ARG A 99 40.88 30.96 2.09
CA ARG A 99 40.82 31.97 1.02
C ARG A 99 39.99 31.51 -0.19
N ASP A 100 40.01 30.21 -0.46
CA ASP A 100 39.15 29.53 -1.43
C ASP A 100 38.27 28.55 -0.65
N SER A 101 36.98 28.85 -0.54
CA SER A 101 36.06 27.95 0.16
C SER A 101 35.81 26.71 -0.71
N ASP A 102 36.14 25.55 -0.17
CA ASP A 102 35.93 24.28 -0.83
C ASP A 102 34.41 24.03 -1.05
N VAL A 103 34.03 23.68 -2.27
CA VAL A 103 32.65 23.30 -2.65
C VAL A 103 32.12 22.21 -1.72
N HIS A 104 32.98 21.30 -1.27
CA HIS A 104 32.62 20.27 -0.30
C HIS A 104 32.17 20.86 1.04
N SER A 105 32.85 21.90 1.53
CA SER A 105 32.51 22.58 2.79
C SER A 105 31.18 23.32 2.69
N ILE A 106 30.90 23.95 1.55
CA ILE A 106 29.61 24.61 1.29
C ILE A 106 28.48 23.59 1.24
N HIS A 107 28.67 22.48 0.51
CA HIS A 107 27.69 21.41 0.44
C HIS A 107 27.42 20.80 1.82
N LYS A 108 28.47 20.56 2.61
CA LYS A 108 28.33 20.02 3.96
C LYS A 108 27.59 20.99 4.89
N LEU A 109 27.80 22.29 4.74
CA LEU A 109 27.08 23.32 5.50
C LEU A 109 25.59 23.31 5.18
N ALA A 110 25.21 23.18 3.90
CA ALA A 110 23.83 23.05 3.49
C ALA A 110 23.16 21.78 4.08
N GLU A 111 23.86 20.65 4.02
CA GLU A 111 23.41 19.38 4.60
C GLU A 111 23.18 19.50 6.12
N MET A 112 24.14 20.06 6.87
CA MET A 112 24.00 20.25 8.31
C MET A 112 22.87 21.21 8.67
N THR A 113 22.67 22.27 7.88
CA THR A 113 21.56 23.22 8.06
C THR A 113 20.21 22.54 7.84
N GLN A 114 20.09 21.69 6.82
CA GLN A 114 18.89 20.88 6.59
C GLN A 114 18.65 19.91 7.74
N ASN A 115 19.68 19.21 8.21
CA ASN A 115 19.60 18.30 9.35
C ASN A 115 19.13 19.02 10.63
N LEU A 116 19.65 20.23 10.88
CA LEU A 116 19.21 21.07 12.00
C LEU A 116 17.72 21.37 11.92
N GLN A 117 17.23 21.74 10.73
CA GLN A 117 15.82 22.03 10.51
C GLN A 117 14.94 20.80 10.74
N MET A 118 15.39 19.63 10.28
CA MET A 118 14.70 18.37 10.56
C MET A 118 14.60 18.10 12.06
N VAL A 119 15.71 18.18 12.80
CA VAL A 119 15.74 17.92 14.25
C VAL A 119 14.85 18.90 15.02
N LYS A 120 14.86 20.19 14.67
CA LYS A 120 13.98 21.20 15.28
C LYS A 120 12.49 20.91 15.05
N ASN A 121 12.17 20.24 13.95
CA ASN A 121 10.80 19.85 13.62
C ASN A 121 10.37 18.52 14.26
N GLN A 122 11.25 17.83 15.00
CA GLN A 122 10.95 16.60 15.74
C GLN A 122 10.23 16.88 17.08
N SER A 123 9.18 17.71 17.05
CA SER A 123 8.30 17.89 18.21
C SER A 123 7.17 16.87 18.14
N TRP A 124 7.03 16.04 19.18
CA TRP A 124 5.92 15.10 19.32
C TRP A 124 4.55 15.78 19.20
N LYS A 125 4.44 17.03 19.65
CA LYS A 125 3.20 17.82 19.53
C LYS A 125 2.89 18.13 18.05
N LYS A 126 3.87 18.63 17.30
CA LYS A 126 3.73 18.93 15.86
C LYS A 126 3.45 17.67 15.04
N LYS A 127 4.18 16.57 15.30
CA LYS A 127 3.94 15.27 14.65
C LYS A 127 2.54 14.73 14.91
N ARG A 128 2.01 14.91 16.12
CA ARG A 128 0.64 14.51 16.46
C ARG A 128 -0.38 15.34 15.69
N GLU A 129 -0.24 16.66 15.67
CA GLU A 129 -1.11 17.58 14.92
C GLU A 129 -1.10 17.26 13.40
N GLU A 130 0.07 17.01 12.82
CA GLU A 130 0.19 16.60 11.41
C GLU A 130 -0.45 15.23 11.15
N SER A 131 -0.25 14.26 12.04
CA SER A 131 -0.90 12.94 11.94
C SER A 131 -2.42 13.04 12.02
N GLU A 132 -2.95 13.91 12.87
CA GLU A 132 -4.39 14.17 12.97
C GLU A 132 -4.92 14.84 11.69
N LYS A 133 -4.17 15.79 11.13
CA LYS A 133 -4.49 16.41 9.84
C LYS A 133 -4.52 15.38 8.70
N ILE A 134 -3.56 14.46 8.66
CA ILE A 134 -3.52 13.36 7.69
C ILE A 134 -4.71 12.42 7.91
N LYS A 135 -4.99 12.04 9.16
CA LYS A 135 -6.14 11.20 9.51
C LYS A 135 -7.47 11.84 9.09
N ALA A 136 -7.64 13.14 9.33
CA ALA A 136 -8.82 13.91 8.93
C ALA A 136 -8.96 13.96 7.40
N LYS A 137 -7.86 14.20 6.67
CA LYS A 137 -7.84 14.13 5.21
C LYS A 137 -8.21 12.74 4.70
N ILE A 138 -7.62 11.68 5.23
CA ILE A 138 -7.96 10.30 4.85
C ILE A 138 -9.43 10.01 5.13
N LYS A 139 -9.96 10.42 6.29
CA LYS A 139 -11.38 10.23 6.63
C LYS A 139 -12.30 11.02 5.68
N SER A 140 -11.94 12.24 5.35
CA SER A 140 -12.67 13.08 4.39
C SER A 140 -12.63 12.51 2.97
N CYS A 141 -11.48 12.02 2.50
CA CYS A 141 -11.36 11.33 1.22
C CYS A 141 -12.15 10.02 1.18
N LYS A 142 -12.20 9.26 2.28
CA LYS A 142 -13.03 8.05 2.38
C LYS A 142 -14.52 8.36 2.37
N SER A 143 -14.97 9.46 2.99
CA SER A 143 -16.37 9.90 2.86
C SER A 143 -16.72 10.40 1.46
N SER A 144 -15.75 10.97 0.73
CA SER A 144 -15.94 11.40 -0.66
C SER A 144 -15.83 10.26 -1.68
N GLN A 145 -15.03 9.22 -1.40
CA GLN A 145 -14.87 8.03 -2.24
C GLN A 145 -15.90 6.94 -1.95
N SER A 146 -16.62 6.98 -0.83
CA SER A 146 -17.77 6.09 -0.59
C SER A 146 -18.91 6.31 -1.59
N ASN A 147 -18.90 7.42 -2.33
CA ASN A 147 -19.82 7.69 -3.44
C ASN A 147 -19.16 7.48 -4.82
N GLN A 148 -17.92 6.99 -4.89
CA GLN A 148 -17.18 6.73 -6.13
C GLN A 148 -16.34 5.46 -6.03
N GLN A 149 -17.00 4.31 -5.89
CA GLN A 149 -16.57 3.06 -6.51
C GLN A 149 -17.65 2.82 -7.58
N ILE A 150 -17.45 2.81 -8.89
CA ILE A 150 -16.34 2.39 -9.74
C ILE A 150 -16.46 3.25 -11.02
N SER A 151 -15.55 4.19 -11.29
CA SER A 151 -15.46 4.83 -12.61
C SER A 151 -14.19 4.34 -13.32
N GLY A 152 -14.26 3.09 -13.77
CA GLY A 152 -13.44 2.62 -14.89
C GLY A 152 -13.83 3.41 -16.14
N GLY A 153 -12.84 3.93 -16.84
CA GLY A 153 -12.99 5.00 -17.81
C GLY A 153 -13.76 4.65 -19.09
N ARG A 154 -14.24 5.75 -19.70
CA ARG A 154 -14.68 5.98 -21.09
C ARG A 154 -16.05 5.38 -21.49
N HIS A 155 -16.86 6.25 -22.10
CA HIS A 155 -18.21 6.08 -22.68
C HIS A 155 -19.38 6.40 -21.74
N ALA A 156 -19.50 7.68 -21.39
CA ALA A 156 -20.53 8.23 -20.49
C ALA A 156 -21.74 8.83 -21.23
N ASP A 157 -22.32 8.12 -22.20
CA ASP A 157 -23.65 8.51 -22.73
C ASP A 157 -24.59 7.32 -22.96
N HIS A 158 -24.08 6.11 -23.27
CA HIS A 158 -24.95 4.96 -23.52
C HIS A 158 -25.25 4.07 -22.30
N ASN A 159 -24.41 4.09 -21.25
CA ASN A 159 -24.58 3.19 -20.12
C ASN A 159 -25.60 3.67 -19.08
N THR A 160 -25.79 4.98 -18.91
CA THR A 160 -26.72 5.53 -17.92
C THR A 160 -28.17 5.16 -18.23
N GLU A 161 -28.59 5.31 -19.48
CA GLU A 161 -29.93 4.89 -19.92
C GLU A 161 -30.14 3.38 -19.80
N SER A 162 -29.15 2.57 -20.20
CA SER A 162 -29.22 1.10 -20.08
C SER A 162 -29.30 0.65 -18.61
N THR A 163 -28.64 1.37 -17.69
CA THR A 163 -28.72 1.04 -16.25
C THR A 163 -30.08 1.44 -15.66
N GLU A 164 -30.68 2.54 -16.13
CA GLU A 164 -32.01 2.99 -15.71
C GLU A 164 -33.13 2.10 -16.26
N THR A 165 -33.02 1.63 -17.51
CA THR A 165 -33.99 0.69 -18.10
C THR A 165 -33.95 -0.67 -17.42
N VAL A 166 -32.77 -1.18 -17.07
CA VAL A 166 -32.61 -2.43 -16.29
C VAL A 166 -33.26 -2.31 -14.91
N LYS A 167 -33.05 -1.18 -14.20
CA LYS A 167 -33.69 -0.92 -12.90
C LYS A 167 -35.21 -0.82 -13.01
N TYR A 168 -35.71 -0.16 -14.05
CA TYR A 168 -37.15 -0.04 -14.31
C TYR A 168 -37.79 -1.42 -14.58
N LEU A 169 -37.15 -2.26 -15.40
CA LEU A 169 -37.63 -3.61 -15.70
C LEU A 169 -37.59 -4.54 -14.48
N GLN A 170 -36.55 -4.42 -13.62
CA GLN A 170 -36.50 -5.16 -12.35
C GLN A 170 -37.64 -4.77 -11.41
N GLU A 171 -37.95 -3.49 -11.31
CA GLU A 171 -39.04 -3.01 -10.45
C GLU A 171 -40.41 -3.42 -11.00
N GLN A 172 -40.62 -3.36 -12.32
CA GLN A 172 -41.84 -3.87 -12.96
C GLN A 172 -42.03 -5.37 -12.73
N LEU A 173 -40.97 -6.17 -12.90
CA LEU A 173 -41.00 -7.60 -12.64
C LEU A 173 -41.31 -7.92 -11.17
N ARG A 174 -40.74 -7.14 -10.24
CA ARG A 174 -41.01 -7.28 -8.80
C ARG A 174 -42.48 -7.00 -8.49
N GLN A 175 -43.03 -5.91 -9.02
CA GLN A 175 -44.43 -5.54 -8.82
C GLN A 175 -45.39 -6.58 -9.39
N GLU A 176 -45.14 -7.09 -10.59
CA GLU A 176 -45.99 -8.10 -11.23
C GLU A 176 -45.96 -9.45 -10.49
N ILE A 177 -44.80 -9.87 -9.97
CA ILE A 177 -44.67 -11.07 -9.13
C ILE A 177 -45.38 -10.89 -7.79
N GLU A 178 -45.22 -9.74 -7.15
CA GLU A 178 -45.87 -9.43 -5.87
C GLU A 178 -47.39 -9.35 -6.04
N GLU A 179 -47.87 -8.76 -7.13
CA GLU A 179 -49.30 -8.71 -7.45
C GLU A 179 -49.85 -10.10 -7.78
N HIS A 180 -49.13 -10.93 -8.51
CA HIS A 180 -49.51 -12.31 -8.76
C HIS A 180 -49.61 -13.15 -7.48
N LEU A 181 -48.64 -12.99 -6.56
CA LEU A 181 -48.65 -13.67 -5.25
C LEU A 181 -49.76 -13.15 -4.33
N ARG A 182 -50.06 -11.84 -4.37
CA ARG A 182 -51.11 -11.21 -3.58
C ARG A 182 -52.51 -11.55 -4.08
N GLU A 183 -52.71 -11.60 -5.39
CA GLU A 183 -54.01 -11.93 -5.97
C GLU A 183 -54.33 -13.42 -5.89
N GLY A 184 -53.33 -14.30 -6.00
CA GLY A 184 -53.29 -15.71 -5.55
C GLY A 184 -54.38 -16.68 -6.04
N ARG A 185 -55.53 -16.20 -6.53
CA ARG A 185 -56.74 -16.94 -6.93
C ARG A 185 -57.57 -16.12 -7.94
N GLY A 186 -56.92 -15.64 -9.00
CA GLY A 186 -57.62 -15.13 -10.19
C GLY A 186 -58.20 -16.27 -11.05
N SER A 187 -58.99 -15.94 -12.08
CA SER A 187 -59.35 -16.93 -13.10
C SER A 187 -58.09 -17.49 -13.76
N ALA A 188 -58.12 -18.76 -14.19
CA ALA A 188 -56.97 -19.43 -14.81
C ALA A 188 -56.37 -18.62 -15.97
N GLU A 189 -57.22 -17.92 -16.73
CA GLU A 189 -56.83 -17.03 -17.82
C GLU A 189 -56.02 -15.80 -17.34
N LYS A 190 -56.43 -15.15 -16.24
CA LYS A 190 -55.68 -14.03 -15.65
C LYS A 190 -54.35 -14.46 -15.03
N VAL A 191 -54.33 -15.64 -14.41
CA VAL A 191 -53.10 -16.22 -13.87
C VAL A 191 -52.12 -16.52 -15.01
N GLN A 192 -52.61 -17.10 -16.10
CA GLN A 192 -51.78 -17.43 -17.26
C GLN A 192 -51.27 -16.18 -17.99
N GLU A 193 -52.10 -15.14 -18.11
CA GLU A 193 -51.70 -13.84 -18.66
C GLU A 193 -50.58 -13.18 -17.83
N LYS A 194 -50.72 -13.17 -16.49
CA LYS A 194 -49.70 -12.63 -15.59
C LYS A 194 -48.40 -13.43 -15.63
N VAL A 195 -48.49 -14.76 -15.69
CA VAL A 195 -47.30 -15.62 -15.85
C VAL A 195 -46.61 -15.36 -17.19
N ALA A 196 -47.35 -15.18 -18.28
CA ALA A 196 -46.79 -14.84 -19.58
C ALA A 196 -46.10 -13.47 -19.56
N ARG A 197 -46.70 -12.47 -18.91
CA ARG A 197 -46.11 -11.14 -18.74
C ARG A 197 -44.85 -11.16 -17.87
N ILE A 198 -44.83 -11.92 -16.78
CA ILE A 198 -43.64 -12.14 -15.94
C ILE A 198 -42.51 -12.78 -16.77
N GLN A 199 -42.84 -13.75 -17.62
CA GLN A 199 -41.86 -14.39 -18.48
C GLN A 199 -41.28 -13.42 -19.52
N GLN A 200 -42.13 -12.60 -20.15
CA GLN A 200 -41.69 -11.55 -21.08
C GLN A 200 -40.79 -10.51 -20.40
N LEU A 201 -41.13 -10.07 -19.18
CA LEU A 201 -40.31 -9.13 -18.41
C LEU A 201 -38.95 -9.73 -18.02
N LYS A 202 -38.90 -11.04 -17.70
CA LYS A 202 -37.63 -11.75 -17.46
C LYS A 202 -36.77 -11.85 -18.71
N GLU A 203 -37.38 -12.05 -19.88
CA GLU A 203 -36.67 -12.13 -21.16
C GLU A 203 -36.14 -10.76 -21.58
N ALA A 204 -36.96 -9.70 -21.50
CA ALA A 204 -36.53 -8.33 -21.76
C ALA A 204 -35.40 -7.88 -20.83
N LEU A 205 -35.46 -8.26 -19.54
CA LEU A 205 -34.40 -7.96 -18.59
C LEU A 205 -33.09 -8.69 -18.93
N ARG A 206 -33.18 -9.94 -19.40
CA ARG A 206 -32.00 -10.71 -19.84
C ARG A 206 -31.36 -10.08 -21.07
N GLU A 207 -32.16 -9.67 -22.05
CA GLU A 207 -31.67 -9.01 -23.27
C GLU A 207 -31.00 -7.67 -22.98
N GLU A 208 -31.58 -6.84 -22.11
CA GLU A 208 -30.96 -5.56 -21.76
C GLU A 208 -29.73 -5.72 -20.88
N THR A 209 -29.70 -6.71 -19.99
CA THR A 209 -28.50 -7.02 -19.20
C THR A 209 -27.36 -7.49 -20.10
N LEU A 210 -27.66 -8.27 -21.15
CA LEU A 210 -26.69 -8.74 -22.14
C LEU A 210 -26.16 -7.59 -23.03
N LYS A 211 -27.00 -6.62 -23.39
CA LYS A 211 -26.61 -5.42 -24.14
C LYS A 211 -25.76 -4.45 -23.30
N SER A 212 -26.03 -4.36 -22.00
CA SER A 212 -25.31 -3.48 -21.05
C SER A 212 -23.93 -3.99 -20.65
N GLY A 213 -23.60 -5.26 -20.95
CA GLY A 213 -22.33 -5.88 -20.56
C GLY A 213 -22.18 -6.09 -19.04
N VAL A 214 -23.27 -6.01 -18.28
CA VAL A 214 -23.29 -6.35 -16.84
C VAL A 214 -23.52 -7.85 -16.75
N VAL A 215 -22.48 -8.61 -16.41
CA VAL A 215 -22.60 -10.05 -16.13
C VAL A 215 -23.53 -10.22 -14.93
N PRO A 216 -24.62 -11.00 -15.02
CA PRO A 216 -25.44 -11.28 -13.86
C PRO A 216 -24.65 -12.19 -12.92
N GLU A 217 -24.35 -11.71 -11.71
CA GLU A 217 -23.91 -12.58 -10.61
C GLU A 217 -25.03 -13.59 -10.33
N GLU A 218 -24.79 -14.84 -10.70
CA GLU A 218 -25.57 -15.98 -10.23
C GLU A 218 -25.50 -16.01 -8.70
N SER A 219 -26.53 -15.48 -8.06
CA SER A 219 -26.73 -15.61 -6.62
C SER A 219 -27.02 -17.08 -6.32
N GLN A 220 -25.98 -17.77 -5.84
CA GLN A 220 -26.08 -19.06 -5.16
C GLN A 220 -27.05 -18.92 -3.98
N LEU A 221 -28.30 -19.31 -4.19
CA LEU A 221 -29.18 -19.69 -3.10
C LEU A 221 -28.96 -21.18 -2.84
N CYS A 222 -28.02 -21.47 -1.92
CA CYS A 222 -28.01 -22.72 -1.19
C CYS A 222 -29.36 -22.88 -0.50
N LEU A 223 -30.12 -23.88 -0.94
CA LEU A 223 -31.27 -24.42 -0.23
C LEU A 223 -30.79 -25.07 1.07
N GLN A 224 -31.47 -24.76 2.17
CA GLN A 224 -31.45 -25.53 3.41
C GLN A 224 -32.82 -26.19 3.58
#